data_AF-Q46KR5-F1
#
_entry.id   AF-Q46KR5-F1
#
_cell.length_a   1.000
_cell.length_b   1.000
_cell.length_c   1.000
_cell.angle_alpha   90.00
_cell.angle_beta   90.00
_cell.angle_gamma   90.00
#
_symmetry.space_group_name_H-M   'P 1'
#
loop_
_entity.id
_entity.type
_entity.pdbx_description
1 polymer ?
#
loop_
_entity_poly.entity_id
_entity_poly.type
_entity_poly.pdbx_seq_one_letter_code
_entity_poly.pdbx_strand_id
1 'polypeptide(L)'
;MEFSGPDAIDNAIQAGLDLDGSPIPSEMLTLYRDVMDKENARKRSGVKKSMRNRIVKTGSKHFDQDTLNTRLIKAGWDGLKAKEIDFFYN
;
A
#
# COMPACT_ATOMS: atom_id res chain seq x y z
N MET A 1 -23.58 11.76 6.10
CA MET A 1 -22.79 10.74 6.81
C MET A 1 -21.36 10.99 6.35
N GLU A 2 -20.47 11.51 7.21
CA GLU A 2 -19.08 11.81 6.80
C GLU A 2 -18.19 10.64 7.21
N PHE A 3 -17.67 9.91 6.23
CA PHE A 3 -16.59 8.97 6.47
C PHE A 3 -15.29 9.79 6.65
N SER A 4 -14.67 9.68 7.83
CA SER A 4 -13.45 10.41 8.15
C SER A 4 -12.46 9.53 8.89
N GLY A 5 -11.19 9.93 8.87
CA GLY A 5 -10.09 9.17 9.45
C GLY A 5 -9.50 8.09 8.53
N PRO A 6 -8.53 7.31 9.03
CA PRO A 6 -7.75 6.36 8.23
C PRO A 6 -8.58 5.24 7.62
N ASP A 7 -9.73 4.91 8.21
CA ASP A 7 -10.62 3.82 7.79
C ASP A 7 -11.84 4.32 7.00
N ALA A 8 -11.85 5.59 6.59
CA ALA A 8 -13.00 6.22 5.91
C ALA A 8 -13.43 5.42 4.66
N ILE A 9 -12.46 4.98 3.84
CA ILE A 9 -12.71 4.24 2.61
C ILE A 9 -13.29 2.85 2.90
N ASP A 10 -12.72 2.12 3.85
CA ASP A 10 -13.19 0.77 4.19
C ASP A 10 -14.62 0.81 4.76
N ASN A 11 -14.92 1.80 5.60
CA ASN A 11 -16.26 2.03 6.13
C ASN A 11 -17.26 2.40 5.02
N ALA A 12 -16.85 3.21 4.04
CA ALA A 12 -17.65 3.61 2.88
C ALA A 12 -17.99 2.40 1.99
N ILE A 13 -16.99 1.57 1.67
CA ILE A 13 -17.17 0.32 0.91
C ILE A 13 -18.09 -0.66 1.66
N GLN A 14 -17.95 -0.78 2.98
CA GLN A 14 -18.81 -1.63 3.79
C GLN A 14 -20.27 -1.13 3.80
N ALA A 15 -20.47 0.19 3.83
CA ALA A 15 -21.78 0.83 3.74
C ALA A 15 -22.38 0.80 2.33
N GLY A 16 -21.58 0.53 1.30
CA GLY A 16 -22.00 0.60 -0.10
C GLY A 16 -22.27 2.03 -0.58
N LEU A 17 -21.62 3.01 0.06
CA LEU A 17 -21.75 4.43 -0.22
C LEU A 17 -20.37 5.01 -0.51
N ASP A 18 -20.27 5.95 -1.44
CA ASP A 18 -19.05 6.75 -1.63
C ASP A 18 -18.94 7.81 -0.52
N LEU A 19 -17.80 8.52 -0.46
CA LEU A 19 -17.53 9.58 0.52
C LEU A 19 -18.51 10.75 0.42
N ASP A 20 -19.10 10.97 -0.76
CA ASP A 20 -20.15 11.96 -0.99
C ASP A 20 -21.56 11.45 -0.65
N GLY A 21 -21.70 10.19 -0.24
CA GLY A 21 -22.96 9.54 0.11
C GLY A 21 -23.73 8.95 -1.07
N SER A 22 -23.19 9.01 -2.30
CA SER A 22 -23.78 8.32 -3.46
C SER A 22 -23.68 6.80 -3.33
N PRO A 23 -24.67 6.02 -3.82
CA PRO A 23 -24.61 4.57 -3.76
C PRO A 23 -23.58 4.00 -4.73
N ILE A 24 -22.77 3.06 -4.26
CA ILE A 24 -21.82 2.32 -5.10
C ILE A 24 -22.57 1.17 -5.80
N PRO A 25 -22.42 0.99 -7.12
CA PRO A 25 -23.01 -0.14 -7.84
C PRO A 25 -22.62 -1.50 -7.23
N SER A 26 -23.60 -2.40 -7.14
CA SER A 26 -23.41 -3.73 -6.54
C SER A 26 -22.33 -4.56 -7.24
N GLU A 27 -22.21 -4.46 -8.57
CA GLU A 27 -21.17 -5.17 -9.32
C GLU A 27 -19.75 -4.72 -8.93
N MET A 28 -19.55 -3.43 -8.63
CA MET A 28 -18.26 -2.92 -8.16
C MET A 28 -17.90 -3.48 -6.79
N LEU A 29 -18.87 -3.52 -5.87
CA LEU A 29 -18.68 -4.09 -4.53
C LEU A 29 -18.40 -5.59 -4.58
N THR A 30 -19.11 -6.33 -5.44
CA THR A 30 -18.87 -7.76 -5.66
C THR A 30 -17.45 -8.01 -6.16
N LEU A 31 -17.03 -7.28 -7.20
CA LEU A 31 -15.69 -7.41 -7.75
C LEU A 31 -14.61 -7.09 -6.70
N TYR A 32 -14.80 -6.03 -5.92
CA TYR A 32 -13.87 -5.68 -4.84
C TYR A 32 -13.72 -6.82 -3.83
N ARG A 33 -14.84 -7.38 -3.34
CA ARG A 33 -14.84 -8.48 -2.38
C ARG A 33 -14.14 -9.72 -2.93
N ASP A 34 -14.44 -10.11 -4.17
CA ASP A 34 -13.82 -11.26 -4.82
C ASP A 34 -12.30 -11.14 -4.93
N VAL A 35 -11.80 -9.94 -5.25
CA VAL A 35 -10.36 -9.67 -5.35
C VAL A 35 -9.72 -9.67 -3.97
N MET A 36 -10.35 -9.04 -2.98
CA MET A 36 -9.82 -8.98 -1.61
C MET A 36 -9.79 -10.36 -0.94
N ASP A 37 -10.77 -11.22 -1.20
CA ASP A 37 -10.77 -12.60 -0.71
C ASP A 37 -9.58 -13.39 -1.27
N LYS A 38 -9.25 -13.21 -2.56
CA LYS A 38 -8.07 -13.81 -3.18
C LYS A 38 -6.77 -13.28 -2.60
N GLU A 39 -6.68 -11.97 -2.35
CA GLU A 39 -5.47 -11.37 -1.74
C GLU A 39 -5.31 -11.81 -0.28
N ASN A 40 -6.41 -11.95 0.48
CA ASN A 40 -6.39 -12.45 1.85
C ASN A 40 -5.98 -13.92 1.95
N ALA A 41 -6.33 -14.73 0.95
CA ALA A 41 -5.89 -16.13 0.84
C ALA A 41 -4.40 -16.28 0.46
N ARG A 42 -3.73 -15.19 0.05
CA ARG A 42 -2.33 -15.25 -0.39
C ARG A 42 -1.39 -15.46 0.79
N LYS A 43 -0.45 -16.41 0.64
CA LYS A 43 0.68 -16.55 1.57
C LYS A 43 1.55 -15.31 1.51
N ARG A 44 1.49 -14.48 2.56
CA ARG A 44 2.28 -13.25 2.66
C ARG A 44 3.77 -13.56 2.72
N SER A 45 4.58 -12.71 2.12
CA SER A 45 6.02 -12.73 2.35
C SER A 45 6.36 -12.47 3.81
N GLY A 46 7.46 -13.03 4.31
CA GLY A 46 7.92 -12.84 5.67
C GLY A 46 8.02 -11.35 6.06
N VAL A 47 7.72 -11.05 7.33
CA VAL A 47 7.54 -9.69 7.86
C VAL A 47 8.69 -8.74 7.47
N LYS A 48 9.94 -9.18 7.59
CA LYS A 48 11.12 -8.37 7.23
C LYS A 48 11.13 -7.91 5.76
N LYS A 49 10.73 -8.78 4.83
CA LYS A 49 10.66 -8.45 3.40
C LYS A 49 9.54 -7.44 3.14
N SER A 50 8.37 -7.67 3.75
CA SER A 50 7.23 -6.77 3.63
C SER A 50 7.53 -5.38 4.21
N MET A 51 8.21 -5.33 5.36
CA MET A 51 8.70 -4.09 5.98
C MET A 51 9.67 -3.35 5.05
N ARG A 52 10.72 -4.01 4.54
CA ARG A 52 11.68 -3.38 3.63
C ARG A 52 10.99 -2.83 2.39
N ASN A 53 10.09 -3.61 1.77
CA ASN A 53 9.36 -3.16 0.59
C ASN A 53 8.50 -1.91 0.87
N ARG A 54 7.85 -1.85 2.04
CA ARG A 54 7.07 -0.67 2.45
C ARG A 54 7.98 0.54 2.71
N ILE A 55 9.14 0.34 3.33
CA ILE A 55 10.14 1.39 3.54
C ILE A 55 10.64 1.92 2.19
N VAL A 56 10.97 1.06 1.22
CA VAL A 56 11.42 1.52 -0.10
C VAL A 56 10.31 2.29 -0.81
N LYS A 57 9.10 1.73 -0.92
CA LYS A 57 7.97 2.34 -1.66
C LYS A 57 7.52 3.69 -1.08
N THR A 58 7.44 3.79 0.25
CA THR A 58 6.99 5.03 0.89
C THR A 58 8.16 5.99 1.08
N GLY A 59 9.34 5.48 1.46
CA GLY A 59 10.53 6.27 1.68
C GLY A 59 11.00 7.00 0.42
N SER A 60 10.85 6.41 -0.77
CA SER A 60 11.24 7.07 -2.02
C SER A 60 10.44 8.34 -2.34
N LYS A 61 9.26 8.49 -1.74
CA LYS A 61 8.44 9.71 -1.85
C LYS A 61 8.94 10.86 -0.96
N HIS A 62 9.83 10.56 0.00
CA HIS A 62 10.21 11.49 1.07
C HIS A 62 11.72 11.70 1.18
N PHE A 63 12.53 10.80 0.63
CA PHE A 63 13.99 10.85 0.69
C PHE A 63 14.56 10.67 -0.71
N ASP A 64 15.63 11.40 -1.01
CA ASP A 64 16.47 11.14 -2.17
C ASP A 64 17.09 9.73 -2.10
N GLN A 65 17.58 9.26 -3.26
CA GLN A 65 18.12 7.92 -3.43
C GLN A 65 19.25 7.61 -2.45
N ASP A 66 20.20 8.53 -2.27
CA ASP A 66 21.38 8.29 -1.43
C ASP A 66 20.99 8.22 0.06
N THR A 67 20.13 9.16 0.50
CA THR A 67 19.60 9.19 1.87
C THR A 67 18.86 7.89 2.20
N LEU A 68 17.95 7.44 1.33
CA LEU A 68 17.18 6.22 1.58
C LEU A 68 18.08 4.97 1.57
N ASN A 69 19.00 4.88 0.60
CA ASN A 69 19.94 3.78 0.48
C ASN A 69 20.82 3.66 1.74
N THR A 70 21.40 4.76 2.18
CA THR A 70 22.23 4.82 3.40
C THR A 70 21.44 4.39 4.64
N ARG A 71 20.19 4.82 4.77
CA ARG A 71 19.33 4.44 5.91
C ARG A 71 18.98 2.95 5.90
N LEU A 72 18.72 2.35 4.75
CA LEU A 72 18.47 0.91 4.62
C LEU A 72 19.68 0.10 5.12
N ILE A 73 20.87 0.46 4.64
CA ILE A 73 22.12 -0.22 5.00
C ILE A 73 22.39 -0.08 6.50
N LYS A 74 22.27 1.13 7.04
CA LYS A 74 22.47 1.38 8.49
C LYS A 74 21.50 0.58 9.37
N ALA A 75 20.29 0.31 8.89
CA ALA A 75 19.30 -0.48 9.61
C ALA A 75 19.45 -2.01 9.40
N GLY A 76 20.51 -2.46 8.71
CA GLY A 76 20.83 -3.87 8.52
C GLY A 76 20.09 -4.54 7.36
N TRP A 77 19.51 -3.76 6.44
CA TRP A 77 18.97 -4.28 5.18
C TRP A 77 19.96 -4.10 4.04
N ASP A 78 19.80 -4.88 2.99
CA ASP A 78 20.39 -4.55 1.70
C ASP A 78 19.92 -3.15 1.27
N GLY A 79 20.87 -2.36 0.75
CA GLY A 79 20.58 -1.08 0.09
C GLY A 79 19.62 -1.20 -1.09
N LEU A 80 19.32 -0.08 -1.73
CA LEU A 80 18.43 -0.04 -2.89
C LEU A 80 18.97 -0.92 -4.03
N LYS A 81 18.08 -1.72 -4.61
CA LYS A 81 18.40 -2.56 -5.78
C LYS A 81 18.28 -1.73 -7.05
N ALA A 82 19.02 -2.10 -8.10
CA ALA A 82 18.97 -1.40 -9.39
C ALA A 82 17.54 -1.21 -9.92
N LYS A 83 16.71 -2.25 -9.87
CA LYS A 83 15.29 -2.18 -10.26
C LYS A 83 14.44 -1.25 -9.39
N GLU A 84 14.82 -1.08 -8.12
CA GLU A 84 14.11 -0.18 -7.19
C GLU A 84 14.50 1.26 -7.48
N ILE A 85 15.77 1.50 -7.81
CA ILE A 85 16.25 2.82 -8.25
C ILE A 85 15.53 3.21 -9.54
N ASP A 86 15.54 2.32 -10.54
CA ASP A 86 14.92 2.57 -11.84
C ASP A 86 13.41 2.84 -11.75
N PHE A 87 12.72 2.16 -10.85
CA PHE A 87 11.27 2.34 -10.71
C PHE A 87 10.86 3.57 -9.87
N PHE A 88 11.67 3.99 -8.90
CA PHE A 88 11.27 5.02 -7.93
C PHE A 88 11.99 6.36 -8.07
N TYR A 89 13.11 6.43 -8.78
CA TYR A 89 13.96 7.63 -8.85
C TYR A 89 14.30 8.09 -10.28
N ASN A 90 13.81 7.38 -11.31
CA ASN A 90 13.86 7.81 -12.71
C ASN A 90 12.55 8.45 -13.15
#